data_AF-A0AAD2GA69-F1
#
_entry.id   AF-A0AAD2GA69-F1
#
_cell.length_a   1.000
_cell.length_b   1.000
_cell.length_c   1.000
_cell.angle_alpha   90.00
_cell.angle_beta   90.00
_cell.angle_gamma   90.00
#
_symmetry.space_group_name_H-M   'P 1'
#
loop_
_entity.id
_entity.type
_entity.pdbx_description
1 polymer ?
#
loop_
_entity_poly.entity_id
_entity_poly.type
_entity_poly.pdbx_seq_one_letter_code
_entity_poly.pdbx_strand_id
1 'polypeptide(L)'
;MMMNNPPFDNSLTIIALPREIQVSVLTYLRAYDLTTVQQSCRFYNDPDLIHKVVTFTAQHVYGQEETGISSNNSGTTIPGVRNGKYTLGSLRTLELTVVARALSSAEPKAGFYVSKAWVKKTLLWLEKMNEPAPTKKLSKKQQRQRARRLSDVHPPWPDVNGDLLCPHENLQRCNAKSARARRRLMDKQAWKILRKLYPDSTQLESGNGECLQCLMEKETAKKSEEDAAEKAKLERKEPLSNKHVRRVYTRTRGFPTHRLQETSASTPNAAVCASKNSCPLVAGKYYVIPRSWCHQWRRYIKTGDVSMPLPPEASMLLCDAHKFALLPPHLEAFLHGETSQLLSTIKKQPSEQDDNGPSYLASAASRSANFHCLPIGASPPVVDSEAMQALQAAGMSHSEIISQQMAFMRIQGQVAPPAPPRSPAAPRANSTGNTNAVANDNDDDNNEFNQNARLDRENHLVVELVTEEEWIALKDTGCWPKQVSSFVFSLTVAENGCVSYSTQPCRDCDPTGSRFTLRAEIKYRRKRWEPKSVEQKRIPNKLNY
;
A
#
# COMPACT_ATOMS: atom_id res chain seq x y z
N MET A 1 -7.57 -52.09 -74.40
CA MET A 1 -7.98 -52.73 -73.14
C MET A 1 -7.88 -51.69 -72.02
N MET A 2 -8.99 -51.05 -71.68
CA MET A 2 -9.09 -50.19 -70.49
C MET A 2 -9.75 -51.03 -69.40
N MET A 3 -9.02 -51.31 -68.32
CA MET A 3 -9.60 -51.96 -67.14
C MET A 3 -10.38 -50.91 -66.34
N ASN A 4 -11.70 -51.07 -66.31
CA ASN A 4 -12.59 -50.35 -65.41
C ASN A 4 -12.25 -50.76 -63.97
N ASN A 5 -11.53 -49.90 -63.25
CA ASN A 5 -11.49 -50.01 -61.79
C ASN A 5 -12.86 -49.57 -61.25
N PRO A 6 -13.56 -50.41 -60.47
CA PRO A 6 -14.78 -49.99 -59.82
C PRO A 6 -14.49 -48.81 -58.89
N PRO A 7 -15.41 -47.84 -58.76
CA PRO A 7 -15.26 -46.76 -57.80
C PRO A 7 -15.25 -47.39 -56.41
N PHE A 8 -14.09 -47.36 -55.75
CA PHE A 8 -14.01 -47.65 -54.32
C PHE A 8 -14.82 -46.58 -53.60
N ASP A 9 -16.05 -46.92 -53.19
CA ASP A 9 -16.81 -46.14 -52.21
C ASP A 9 -16.09 -46.29 -50.86
N ASN A 10 -15.02 -45.52 -50.68
CA ASN A 10 -14.07 -45.56 -49.56
C ASN A 10 -14.64 -44.91 -48.29
N SER A 11 -15.96 -44.86 -48.15
CA SER A 11 -16.61 -44.39 -46.93
C SER A 11 -16.64 -45.50 -45.87
N LEU A 12 -15.46 -45.99 -45.47
CA LEU A 12 -15.31 -46.86 -44.30
C LEU A 12 -15.76 -46.09 -43.05
N THR A 13 -17.02 -46.28 -42.67
CA THR A 13 -17.54 -45.75 -41.42
C THR A 13 -17.03 -46.59 -40.26
N ILE A 14 -16.83 -45.96 -39.09
CA ILE A 14 -16.37 -46.66 -37.87
C ILE A 14 -17.30 -47.83 -37.46
N ILE A 15 -18.57 -47.77 -37.88
CA ILE A 15 -19.60 -48.79 -37.64
C ILE A 15 -19.35 -50.03 -38.51
N ALA A 16 -18.72 -49.88 -39.68
CA ALA A 16 -18.39 -50.98 -40.58
C ALA A 16 -17.14 -51.77 -40.15
N LEU A 17 -16.39 -51.30 -39.14
CA LEU A 17 -15.23 -52.02 -38.64
C LEU A 17 -15.63 -53.33 -37.95
N PRO A 18 -14.79 -54.37 -37.99
CA PRO A 18 -14.98 -55.58 -37.19
C PRO A 18 -15.23 -55.28 -35.71
N ARG A 19 -16.10 -56.06 -35.07
CA ARG A 19 -16.57 -55.79 -33.69
C ARG A 19 -15.43 -55.79 -32.68
N GLU A 20 -14.38 -56.57 -32.93
CA GLU A 20 -13.17 -56.66 -32.12
C GLU A 20 -12.40 -55.33 -32.14
N ILE A 21 -12.28 -54.71 -33.31
CA ILE A 21 -11.64 -53.41 -33.48
C ILE A 21 -12.48 -52.34 -32.78
N GLN A 22 -13.81 -52.39 -32.93
CA GLN A 22 -14.70 -51.45 -32.24
C GLN A 22 -14.55 -51.56 -30.73
N VAL A 23 -14.56 -52.77 -30.16
CA VAL A 23 -14.34 -52.99 -28.72
C VAL A 23 -12.98 -52.42 -28.31
N SER A 24 -11.92 -52.72 -29.06
CA SER A 24 -10.57 -52.20 -28.79
C SER A 24 -10.54 -50.68 -28.76
N VAL A 25 -11.10 -50.01 -29.77
CA VAL A 25 -11.18 -48.54 -29.84
C VAL A 25 -11.97 -47.97 -28.66
N LEU A 26 -13.13 -48.55 -28.35
CA LEU A 26 -13.98 -48.11 -27.25
C LEU A 26 -13.34 -48.32 -25.88
N THR A 27 -12.40 -49.26 -25.72
CA THR A 27 -11.70 -49.48 -24.45
C THR A 27 -10.69 -48.39 -24.09
N TYR A 28 -10.30 -47.53 -25.06
CA TYR A 28 -9.50 -46.33 -24.80
C TYR A 28 -10.32 -45.15 -24.29
N LEU A 29 -11.65 -45.23 -24.36
CA LEU A 29 -12.56 -44.18 -23.89
C LEU A 29 -12.91 -44.41 -22.41
N ARG A 30 -13.00 -43.31 -21.65
CA ARG A 30 -13.47 -43.37 -20.27
C ARG A 30 -14.97 -43.59 -20.22
N ALA A 31 -15.50 -44.01 -19.07
CA ALA A 31 -16.94 -44.20 -18.89
C ALA A 31 -17.77 -42.95 -19.26
N TYR A 32 -17.24 -41.75 -19.02
CA TYR A 32 -17.89 -40.49 -19.40
C TYR A 32 -17.98 -40.32 -20.92
N ASP A 33 -16.87 -40.55 -21.64
CA ASP A 33 -16.81 -40.41 -23.09
C ASP A 33 -17.65 -41.49 -23.78
N LEU A 34 -17.61 -42.72 -23.26
CA LEU A 34 -18.46 -43.83 -23.69
C LEU A 34 -19.95 -43.54 -23.51
N THR A 35 -20.34 -42.82 -22.46
CA THR A 35 -21.74 -42.41 -22.28
C THR A 35 -22.19 -41.49 -23.40
N THR A 36 -21.32 -40.58 -23.84
CA THR A 36 -21.60 -39.68 -24.98
C THR A 36 -21.68 -40.46 -26.30
N VAL A 37 -20.78 -41.43 -26.51
CA VAL A 37 -20.82 -42.31 -27.69
C VAL A 37 -22.08 -43.19 -27.72
N GLN A 38 -22.50 -43.70 -26.56
CA GLN A 38 -23.75 -44.46 -26.43
C GLN A 38 -24.98 -43.62 -26.81
N GLN A 39 -24.98 -42.33 -26.44
CA GLN A 39 -26.07 -41.40 -26.71
C GLN A 39 -26.11 -40.92 -28.16
N SER A 40 -24.96 -40.90 -28.86
CA SER A 40 -24.88 -40.38 -30.22
C SER A 40 -25.45 -41.33 -31.28
N CYS A 41 -25.43 -42.65 -31.04
CA CYS A 41 -25.89 -43.62 -32.02
C CYS A 41 -26.52 -44.87 -31.38
N ARG A 42 -27.64 -45.34 -31.96
CA ARG A 42 -28.31 -46.60 -31.53
C ARG A 42 -27.40 -47.81 -31.60
N PHE A 43 -26.45 -47.84 -32.54
CA PHE A 43 -25.51 -48.94 -32.71
C PHE A 43 -24.62 -49.13 -31.47
N TYR A 44 -24.12 -48.04 -30.88
CA TYR A 44 -23.30 -48.09 -29.67
C TYR A 44 -24.12 -48.25 -28.38
N ASN A 45 -25.46 -48.24 -28.49
CA ASN A 45 -26.37 -48.55 -27.40
C ASN A 45 -26.69 -50.06 -27.28
N ASP A 46 -25.90 -50.93 -27.92
CA ASP A 46 -26.00 -52.38 -27.74
C ASP A 46 -25.46 -52.81 -26.36
N PRO A 47 -26.31 -53.38 -25.46
CA PRO A 47 -25.89 -53.85 -24.15
C PRO A 47 -24.78 -54.90 -24.19
N ASP A 48 -24.72 -55.73 -25.24
CA ASP A 48 -23.71 -56.79 -25.36
C ASP A 48 -22.36 -56.21 -25.77
N LEU A 49 -22.34 -55.16 -26.61
CA LEU A 49 -21.13 -54.43 -26.94
C LEU A 49 -20.58 -53.72 -25.70
N ILE A 50 -21.45 -53.01 -24.96
CA ILE A 50 -21.08 -52.34 -23.70
C ILE A 50 -20.52 -53.36 -22.72
N HIS A 51 -21.21 -54.48 -22.51
CA HIS A 51 -20.73 -55.53 -21.61
C HIS A 51 -19.33 -56.03 -22.00
N LYS A 52 -19.07 -56.27 -23.29
CA LYS A 52 -17.76 -56.69 -23.79
C LYS A 52 -16.69 -55.61 -23.54
N VAL A 53 -16.98 -54.35 -23.84
CA VAL A 53 -16.06 -53.22 -23.59
C VAL A 53 -15.73 -53.13 -22.10
N VAL A 54 -16.74 -53.11 -21.23
CA VAL A 54 -16.51 -53.00 -19.77
C VAL A 54 -15.74 -54.19 -19.22
N THR A 55 -16.07 -55.41 -19.67
CA THR A 55 -15.36 -56.63 -19.25
C THR A 55 -13.90 -56.58 -19.70
N PHE A 56 -13.66 -56.20 -20.96
CA PHE A 56 -12.32 -56.08 -21.51
C PHE A 56 -11.50 -55.03 -20.76
N THR A 57 -12.06 -53.82 -20.56
CA THR A 57 -11.39 -52.73 -19.82
C THR A 57 -11.09 -53.15 -18.38
N ALA A 58 -12.02 -53.82 -17.70
CA ALA A 58 -11.81 -54.31 -16.34
C ALA A 58 -10.64 -55.31 -16.26
N GLN A 59 -10.56 -56.23 -17.21
CA GLN A 59 -9.53 -57.27 -17.24
C GLN A 59 -8.15 -56.74 -17.67
N HIS A 60 -8.10 -55.91 -18.71
CA HIS A 60 -6.85 -55.57 -19.40
C HIS A 60 -6.30 -54.19 -19.04
N VAL A 61 -7.16 -53.22 -18.70
CA VAL A 61 -6.72 -51.83 -18.44
C VAL A 61 -6.47 -51.59 -16.96
N TYR A 62 -7.40 -52.04 -16.11
CA TYR A 62 -7.30 -51.90 -14.66
C TYR A 62 -6.67 -53.14 -14.00
N GLY A 63 -6.70 -54.30 -14.64
CA GLY A 63 -6.12 -55.54 -14.09
C GLY A 63 -7.00 -56.21 -13.04
N GLN A 64 -6.89 -57.54 -12.94
CA GLN A 64 -7.71 -58.33 -12.00
C GLN A 64 -7.40 -58.03 -10.53
N GLU A 65 -6.13 -57.76 -10.21
CA GLU A 65 -5.70 -57.45 -8.83
C GLU A 65 -6.24 -56.09 -8.36
N GLU A 66 -6.30 -55.10 -9.25
CA GLU A 66 -6.78 -53.77 -8.87
C GLU A 66 -8.31 -53.70 -8.78
N THR A 67 -9.01 -54.54 -9.52
CA THR A 67 -10.48 -54.52 -9.55
C THR A 67 -11.12 -55.35 -8.43
N GLY A 68 -10.35 -56.22 -7.77
CA GLY A 68 -10.87 -57.12 -6.73
C GLY A 68 -11.83 -58.18 -7.28
N ILE A 69 -11.90 -58.32 -8.60
CA ILE A 69 -12.71 -59.31 -9.31
C ILE A 69 -11.89 -60.60 -9.35
N SER A 70 -11.86 -61.30 -8.21
CA SER A 70 -11.33 -62.67 -8.20
C SER A 70 -12.41 -63.60 -8.76
N SER A 71 -12.08 -64.37 -9.81
CA SER A 71 -13.00 -65.36 -10.42
C SER A 71 -13.43 -66.49 -9.47
N ASN A 72 -12.92 -66.53 -8.24
CA ASN A 72 -13.19 -67.59 -7.28
C ASN A 72 -14.37 -67.24 -6.36
N ASN A 73 -15.59 -67.50 -6.85
CA ASN A 73 -16.85 -67.87 -6.15
C ASN A 73 -17.24 -67.28 -4.77
N SER A 74 -16.57 -66.24 -4.26
CA SER A 74 -16.74 -65.71 -2.90
C SER A 74 -17.41 -64.33 -2.91
N GLY A 75 -18.71 -64.32 -3.21
CA GLY A 75 -19.74 -63.46 -2.61
C GLY A 75 -19.68 -61.92 -2.75
N THR A 76 -18.59 -61.31 -3.22
CA THR A 76 -18.50 -59.84 -3.29
C THR A 76 -19.03 -59.35 -4.63
N THR A 77 -20.36 -59.28 -4.76
CA THR A 77 -21.02 -58.76 -5.95
C THR A 77 -20.70 -57.28 -6.13
N ILE A 78 -20.10 -56.90 -7.28
CA ILE A 78 -19.95 -55.49 -7.65
C ILE A 78 -21.35 -54.85 -7.68
N PRO A 79 -21.57 -53.75 -6.91
CA PRO A 79 -22.83 -53.02 -6.95
C PRO A 79 -23.15 -52.57 -8.38
N GLY A 80 -24.26 -53.06 -8.93
CA GLY A 80 -24.75 -52.65 -10.25
C GLY A 80 -24.67 -53.71 -11.36
N VAL A 81 -24.14 -54.90 -11.11
CA VAL A 81 -24.27 -56.03 -12.06
C VAL A 81 -25.69 -56.59 -11.97
N ARG A 82 -26.55 -56.27 -12.93
CA ARG A 82 -27.88 -56.87 -13.07
C ARG A 82 -27.80 -58.00 -14.09
N ASN A 83 -28.24 -59.19 -13.73
CA ASN A 83 -28.28 -60.38 -14.61
C ASN A 83 -26.91 -60.77 -15.22
N GLY A 84 -25.81 -60.52 -14.51
CA GLY A 84 -24.46 -60.86 -14.99
C GLY A 84 -23.90 -59.95 -16.09
N LYS A 85 -24.64 -58.94 -16.56
CA LYS A 85 -24.16 -57.99 -17.57
C LYS A 85 -23.62 -56.72 -16.90
N TYR A 86 -22.41 -56.33 -17.28
CA TYR A 86 -21.81 -55.06 -16.92
C TYR A 86 -22.46 -53.91 -17.70
N THR A 87 -22.64 -52.78 -17.02
CA THR A 87 -23.15 -51.54 -17.62
C THR A 87 -22.06 -50.48 -17.64
N LEU A 88 -22.25 -49.36 -18.37
CA LEU A 88 -21.35 -48.21 -18.26
C LEU A 88 -21.29 -47.64 -16.84
N GLY A 89 -22.38 -47.78 -16.08
CA GLY A 89 -22.39 -47.48 -14.65
C GLY A 89 -21.38 -48.33 -13.88
N SER A 90 -21.27 -49.63 -14.22
CA SER A 90 -20.27 -50.53 -13.64
C SER A 90 -18.84 -50.11 -13.98
N LEU A 91 -18.57 -49.72 -15.23
CA LEU A 91 -17.25 -49.21 -15.64
C LEU A 91 -16.88 -47.94 -14.91
N ARG A 92 -17.83 -47.01 -14.78
CA ARG A 92 -17.63 -45.80 -13.98
C ARG A 92 -17.28 -46.16 -12.54
N THR A 93 -18.09 -46.99 -11.87
CA THR A 93 -17.79 -47.44 -10.50
C THR A 93 -16.41 -48.07 -10.38
N LEU A 94 -15.97 -48.82 -11.40
CA LEU A 94 -14.64 -49.40 -11.47
C LEU A 94 -13.54 -48.32 -11.52
N GLU A 95 -13.62 -47.40 -12.48
CA GLU A 95 -12.72 -46.24 -12.60
C GLU A 95 -12.62 -45.47 -11.29
N LEU A 96 -13.78 -45.21 -10.68
CA LEU A 96 -13.93 -44.50 -9.41
C LEU A 96 -13.24 -45.24 -8.26
N THR A 97 -13.36 -46.56 -8.21
CA THR A 97 -12.73 -47.41 -7.19
C THR A 97 -11.21 -47.43 -7.35
N VAL A 98 -10.73 -47.49 -8.59
CA VAL A 98 -9.30 -47.44 -8.92
C VAL A 98 -8.70 -46.08 -8.51
N VAL A 99 -9.38 -44.97 -8.82
CA VAL A 99 -8.98 -43.63 -8.35
C VAL A 99 -8.99 -43.55 -6.83
N ALA A 100 -10.06 -44.01 -6.18
CA ALA A 100 -10.16 -43.99 -4.71
C ALA A 100 -8.99 -44.73 -4.05
N ARG A 101 -8.59 -45.89 -4.61
CA ARG A 101 -7.46 -46.68 -4.13
C ARG A 101 -6.14 -45.94 -4.30
N ALA A 102 -5.86 -45.42 -5.50
CA ALA A 102 -4.67 -44.62 -5.76
C ALA A 102 -4.58 -43.38 -4.84
N LEU A 103 -5.72 -42.76 -4.55
CA LEU A 103 -5.83 -41.64 -3.62
C LEU A 103 -5.79 -42.05 -2.14
N SER A 104 -5.93 -43.32 -1.81
CA SER A 104 -5.89 -43.80 -0.41
C SER A 104 -4.52 -44.36 -0.03
N SER A 105 -3.61 -44.55 -0.99
CA SER A 105 -2.23 -44.97 -0.74
C SER A 105 -1.52 -44.07 0.27
N ALA A 106 -0.69 -44.66 1.13
CA ALA A 106 0.13 -43.94 2.09
C ALA A 106 1.05 -42.94 1.38
N GLU A 107 1.26 -41.77 1.98
CA GLU A 107 2.10 -40.72 1.40
C GLU A 107 3.57 -41.15 1.39
N PRO A 108 4.22 -41.32 0.22
CA PRO A 108 5.62 -41.74 0.15
C PRO A 108 6.56 -40.57 0.51
N LYS A 109 7.83 -40.87 0.76
CA LYS A 109 8.88 -39.85 0.99
C LYS A 109 9.23 -39.06 -0.29
N ALA A 110 9.08 -39.68 -1.45
CA ALA A 110 9.35 -39.09 -2.77
C ALA A 110 8.32 -39.62 -3.77
N GLY A 111 8.01 -38.81 -4.78
CA GLY A 111 7.01 -39.17 -5.78
C GLY A 111 6.48 -37.97 -6.55
N PHE A 112 5.20 -38.02 -6.86
CA PHE A 112 4.48 -37.01 -7.64
C PHE A 112 3.60 -36.17 -6.75
N TYR A 113 3.62 -34.85 -6.95
CA TYR A 113 2.68 -33.96 -6.29
C TYR A 113 1.31 -34.06 -6.95
N VAL A 114 0.31 -34.10 -6.09
CA VAL A 114 -1.11 -34.06 -6.44
C VAL A 114 -1.80 -32.99 -5.59
N SER A 115 -2.72 -32.25 -6.20
CA SER A 115 -3.51 -31.25 -5.48
C SER A 115 -4.40 -31.86 -4.40
N LYS A 116 -4.22 -31.44 -3.14
CA LYS A 116 -5.11 -31.82 -2.03
C LYS A 116 -6.53 -31.33 -2.23
N ALA A 117 -6.70 -30.17 -2.88
CA ALA A 117 -8.01 -29.64 -3.19
C ALA A 117 -8.72 -30.53 -4.22
N TRP A 118 -8.00 -30.96 -5.26
CA TRP A 118 -8.49 -31.92 -6.23
C TRP A 118 -8.85 -33.26 -5.55
N VAL A 119 -7.95 -33.85 -4.77
CA VAL A 119 -8.19 -35.11 -4.05
C VAL A 119 -9.43 -35.04 -3.18
N LYS A 120 -9.58 -33.98 -2.39
CA LYS A 120 -10.75 -33.79 -1.52
C LYS A 120 -12.04 -33.71 -2.32
N LYS A 121 -12.06 -32.93 -3.42
CA LYS A 121 -13.24 -32.81 -4.29
C LYS A 121 -13.57 -34.16 -4.96
N THR A 122 -12.56 -34.88 -5.44
CA THR A 122 -12.72 -36.20 -6.04
C THR A 122 -13.31 -37.18 -5.04
N LEU A 123 -12.73 -37.31 -3.84
CA LEU A 123 -13.24 -38.22 -2.81
C LEU A 123 -14.68 -37.88 -2.38
N LEU A 124 -15.01 -36.59 -2.23
CA LEU A 124 -16.38 -36.17 -1.92
C LEU A 124 -17.37 -36.50 -3.04
N TRP A 125 -16.94 -36.35 -4.30
CA TRP A 125 -17.76 -36.75 -5.45
C TRP A 125 -17.93 -38.27 -5.53
N LEU A 126 -16.88 -39.04 -5.23
CA LEU A 126 -16.88 -40.49 -5.17
C LEU A 126 -17.84 -41.01 -4.09
N GLU A 127 -17.73 -40.50 -2.87
CA GLU A 127 -18.60 -40.85 -1.73
C GLU A 127 -20.07 -40.63 -2.10
N LYS A 128 -20.36 -39.51 -2.76
CA LYS A 128 -21.69 -39.16 -3.18
C LYS A 128 -22.25 -40.02 -4.31
N MET A 129 -21.42 -40.41 -5.28
CA MET A 129 -21.82 -41.33 -6.34
C MET A 129 -22.13 -42.74 -5.79
N ASN A 130 -21.49 -43.12 -4.68
CA ASN A 130 -21.70 -44.39 -4.00
C ASN A 130 -22.84 -44.36 -2.96
N GLU A 131 -23.43 -43.20 -2.65
CA GLU A 131 -24.60 -43.15 -1.78
C GLU A 131 -25.74 -43.98 -2.38
N PRO A 132 -26.22 -45.04 -1.70
CA PRO A 132 -27.31 -45.86 -2.22
C PRO A 132 -28.53 -44.99 -2.54
N ALA A 133 -29.25 -45.37 -3.58
CA ALA A 133 -30.54 -44.75 -3.87
C ALA A 133 -31.40 -44.83 -2.58
N PRO A 134 -32.06 -43.73 -2.19
CA PRO A 134 -32.77 -43.69 -0.94
C PRO A 134 -33.94 -44.67 -1.05
N THR A 135 -33.92 -45.73 -0.24
CA THR A 135 -34.94 -46.79 -0.27
C THR A 135 -36.31 -46.31 0.21
N LYS A 136 -36.34 -45.17 0.93
CA LYS A 136 -37.56 -44.48 1.35
C LYS A 136 -37.84 -43.30 0.42
N LYS A 137 -39.10 -43.09 0.03
CA LYS A 137 -39.56 -41.90 -0.70
C LYS A 137 -39.18 -40.66 0.12
N LEU A 138 -38.08 -40.01 -0.25
CA LEU A 138 -37.64 -38.76 0.37
C LEU A 138 -38.72 -37.71 0.17
N SER A 139 -38.93 -36.87 1.19
CA SER A 139 -39.77 -35.68 1.05
C SER A 139 -39.27 -34.82 -0.11
N LYS A 140 -40.17 -34.18 -0.87
CA LYS A 140 -39.84 -33.22 -1.95
C LYS A 140 -38.83 -32.17 -1.50
N LYS A 141 -38.86 -31.75 -0.22
CA LYS A 141 -37.89 -30.81 0.37
C LYS A 141 -36.49 -31.44 0.49
N GLN A 142 -36.40 -32.67 0.99
CA GLN A 142 -35.13 -33.42 1.06
C GLN A 142 -34.59 -33.75 -0.32
N GLN A 143 -35.44 -34.07 -1.30
CA GLN A 143 -35.02 -34.30 -2.68
C GLN A 143 -34.45 -33.04 -3.32
N ARG A 144 -35.07 -31.87 -3.12
CA ARG A 144 -34.51 -30.58 -3.55
C ARG A 144 -33.20 -30.25 -2.83
N GLN A 145 -33.10 -30.51 -1.53
CA GLN A 145 -31.86 -30.28 -0.78
C GLN A 145 -30.74 -31.21 -1.25
N ARG A 146 -31.05 -32.49 -1.54
CA ARG A 146 -30.10 -33.44 -2.13
C ARG A 146 -29.69 -33.00 -3.54
N ALA A 147 -30.63 -32.54 -4.36
CA ALA A 147 -30.35 -32.01 -5.70
C ALA A 147 -29.44 -30.76 -5.65
N ARG A 148 -29.67 -29.84 -4.71
CA ARG A 148 -28.78 -28.68 -4.48
C ARG A 148 -27.40 -29.11 -4.02
N ARG A 149 -27.33 -30.03 -3.06
CA ARG A 149 -26.03 -30.61 -2.67
C ARG A 149 -25.35 -31.24 -3.89
N LEU A 150 -26.08 -32.01 -4.71
CA LEU A 150 -25.59 -32.68 -5.93
C LEU A 150 -25.05 -31.71 -6.97
N SER A 151 -25.71 -30.57 -7.19
CA SER A 151 -25.22 -29.54 -8.12
C SER A 151 -23.91 -28.92 -7.67
N ASP A 152 -23.64 -28.84 -6.36
CA ASP A 152 -22.40 -28.24 -5.84
C ASP A 152 -21.18 -29.17 -5.98
N VAL A 153 -21.40 -30.46 -6.27
CA VAL A 153 -20.33 -31.45 -6.40
C VAL A 153 -20.17 -31.80 -7.87
N HIS A 154 -19.42 -30.94 -8.56
CA HIS A 154 -19.00 -31.17 -9.93
C HIS A 154 -18.05 -32.38 -10.03
N PRO A 155 -18.02 -33.06 -11.18
CA PRO A 155 -16.97 -34.01 -11.46
C PRO A 155 -15.59 -33.34 -11.29
N PRO A 156 -14.57 -34.09 -10.87
CA PRO A 156 -13.24 -33.54 -10.70
C PRO A 156 -12.70 -32.97 -12.02
N TRP A 157 -11.86 -31.94 -11.89
CA TRP A 157 -11.26 -31.22 -13.01
C TRP A 157 -10.41 -32.19 -13.85
N PRO A 158 -10.35 -32.03 -15.18
CA PRO A 158 -9.52 -32.89 -16.04
C PRO A 158 -8.03 -32.85 -15.65
N ASP A 159 -7.54 -31.68 -15.24
CA ASP A 159 -6.20 -31.51 -14.71
C ASP A 159 -6.19 -31.66 -13.18
N VAL A 160 -5.51 -32.71 -12.71
CA VAL A 160 -5.29 -33.03 -11.31
C VAL A 160 -4.47 -31.96 -10.59
N ASN A 161 -3.60 -31.26 -11.31
CA ASN A 161 -2.59 -30.37 -10.76
C ASN A 161 -2.78 -28.90 -11.17
N GLY A 162 -3.86 -28.55 -11.86
CA GLY A 162 -4.04 -27.21 -12.42
C GLY A 162 -3.97 -26.07 -11.40
N ASP A 163 -4.40 -26.31 -10.16
CA ASP A 163 -4.27 -25.32 -9.08
C ASP A 163 -2.89 -25.29 -8.42
N LEU A 164 -1.98 -26.20 -8.75
CA LEU A 164 -0.59 -26.21 -8.30
C LEU A 164 0.38 -25.58 -9.31
N LEU A 165 -0.09 -25.26 -10.51
CA LEU A 165 0.74 -24.70 -11.57
C LEU A 165 0.80 -23.17 -11.46
N CYS A 166 1.96 -22.61 -11.78
CA CYS A 166 2.10 -21.20 -12.10
C CYS A 166 1.79 -20.95 -13.60
N PRO A 167 1.76 -19.69 -14.07
CA PRO A 167 1.57 -19.37 -15.49
C PRO A 167 2.61 -20.02 -16.43
N HIS A 168 3.77 -20.43 -15.91
CA HIS A 168 4.81 -21.14 -16.66
C HIS A 168 4.62 -22.67 -16.66
N GLU A 169 3.45 -23.16 -16.25
CA GLU A 169 3.11 -24.59 -16.18
C GLU A 169 4.04 -25.43 -15.28
N ASN A 170 4.77 -24.76 -14.40
CA ASN A 170 5.66 -25.36 -13.42
C ASN A 170 5.05 -25.29 -12.01
N LEU A 171 5.61 -26.06 -11.08
CA LEU A 171 5.16 -26.07 -9.69
C LEU A 171 5.20 -24.66 -9.08
N GLN A 172 4.03 -24.13 -8.73
CA GLN A 172 3.86 -22.79 -8.18
C GLN A 172 4.56 -22.68 -6.83
N ARG A 173 5.42 -21.66 -6.69
CA ARG A 173 6.12 -21.36 -5.44
C ARG A 173 5.15 -21.08 -4.30
N CYS A 174 5.31 -21.79 -3.19
CA CYS A 174 4.48 -21.63 -2.00
C CYS A 174 5.37 -21.56 -0.77
N ASN A 175 4.98 -20.79 0.24
CA ASN A 175 5.64 -20.93 1.54
C ASN A 175 5.49 -22.37 2.06
N ALA A 176 6.43 -22.86 2.88
CA ALA A 176 6.45 -24.27 3.30
C ALA A 176 5.14 -24.74 3.96
N LYS A 177 4.45 -23.85 4.69
CA LYS A 177 3.15 -24.13 5.31
C LYS A 177 2.04 -24.32 4.26
N SER A 178 1.96 -23.42 3.29
CA SER A 178 1.00 -23.45 2.17
C SER A 178 1.28 -24.63 1.24
N ALA A 179 2.55 -24.94 0.97
CA ALA A 179 2.94 -26.11 0.18
C ALA A 179 2.39 -27.41 0.79
N ARG A 180 2.59 -27.62 2.10
CA ARG A 180 2.05 -28.80 2.81
C ARG A 180 0.52 -28.82 2.85
N ALA A 181 -0.13 -27.67 2.90
CA ALA A 181 -1.59 -27.59 2.91
C ALA A 181 -2.22 -27.91 1.54
N ARG A 182 -1.53 -27.57 0.45
CA ARG A 182 -2.05 -27.68 -0.92
C ARG A 182 -1.62 -28.96 -1.65
N ARG A 183 -0.46 -29.52 -1.33
CA ARG A 183 0.15 -30.62 -2.07
C ARG A 183 0.15 -31.90 -1.25
N ARG A 184 -0.05 -33.04 -1.90
CA ARG A 184 0.14 -34.40 -1.37
C ARG A 184 1.11 -35.15 -2.28
N LEU A 185 2.01 -35.94 -1.70
CA LEU A 185 2.86 -36.85 -2.45
C LEU A 185 2.12 -38.15 -2.78
N MET A 186 2.38 -38.67 -3.97
CA MET A 186 1.82 -39.89 -4.50
C MET A 186 2.95 -40.74 -5.08
N ASP A 187 2.90 -42.05 -4.88
CA ASP A 187 3.92 -42.94 -5.42
C ASP A 187 3.81 -43.05 -6.95
N LYS A 188 4.86 -43.62 -7.57
CA LYS A 188 4.94 -43.73 -9.03
C LYS A 188 3.87 -44.63 -9.64
N GLN A 189 3.40 -45.65 -8.93
CA GLN A 189 2.38 -46.56 -9.46
C GLN A 189 1.00 -45.91 -9.39
N ALA A 190 0.64 -45.32 -8.25
CA ALA A 190 -0.58 -44.55 -8.09
C ALA A 190 -0.66 -43.39 -9.10
N TRP A 191 0.46 -42.68 -9.35
CA TRP A 191 0.51 -41.63 -10.38
C TRP A 191 0.32 -42.20 -11.79
N LYS A 192 0.93 -43.35 -12.13
CA LYS A 192 0.72 -44.00 -13.44
C LYS A 192 -0.75 -44.34 -13.67
N ILE A 193 -1.43 -44.88 -12.65
CA ILE A 193 -2.85 -45.18 -12.70
C ILE A 193 -3.65 -43.89 -12.92
N LEU A 194 -3.37 -42.85 -12.13
CA LEU A 194 -4.06 -41.57 -12.24
C LEU A 194 -3.84 -40.92 -13.62
N ARG A 195 -2.62 -40.99 -14.17
CA ARG A 195 -2.27 -40.43 -15.48
C ARG A 195 -2.96 -41.16 -16.64
N LYS A 196 -3.23 -42.46 -16.52
CA LYS A 196 -4.06 -43.18 -17.51
C LYS A 196 -5.49 -42.63 -17.54
N LEU A 197 -6.02 -42.26 -16.38
CA LEU A 197 -7.38 -41.75 -16.24
C LEU A 197 -7.49 -40.24 -16.48
N TYR A 198 -6.42 -39.48 -16.27
CA TYR A 198 -6.34 -38.03 -16.42
C TYR A 198 -5.08 -37.66 -17.24
N PRO A 199 -5.08 -37.94 -18.56
CA PRO A 199 -3.89 -37.78 -19.40
C PRO A 199 -3.41 -36.34 -19.52
N ASP A 200 -4.33 -35.37 -19.39
CA ASP A 200 -4.05 -33.94 -19.47
C ASP A 200 -3.39 -33.38 -18.19
N SER A 201 -3.23 -34.20 -17.15
CA SER A 201 -2.65 -33.75 -15.89
C SER A 201 -1.15 -33.58 -15.97
N THR A 202 -0.68 -32.40 -15.58
CA THR A 202 0.74 -32.06 -15.57
C THR A 202 1.49 -32.88 -14.51
N GLN A 203 2.59 -33.51 -14.91
CA GLN A 203 3.44 -34.32 -14.03
C GLN A 203 4.37 -33.42 -13.20
N LEU A 204 4.17 -33.42 -11.89
CA LEU A 204 4.94 -32.61 -10.94
C LEU A 204 5.77 -33.51 -10.02
N GLU A 205 7.01 -33.76 -10.37
CA GLU A 205 7.92 -34.60 -9.57
C GLU A 205 8.44 -33.84 -8.34
N SER A 206 8.57 -34.55 -7.21
CA SER A 206 9.12 -33.96 -5.99
C SER A 206 10.58 -33.51 -6.12
N GLY A 207 11.32 -34.04 -7.11
CA GLY A 207 12.71 -33.69 -7.38
C GLY A 207 12.90 -32.42 -8.21
N ASN A 208 11.91 -31.99 -9.00
CA ASN A 208 12.08 -30.90 -9.98
C ASN A 208 12.04 -29.49 -9.37
N GLY A 209 11.86 -29.38 -8.05
CA GLY A 209 11.82 -28.11 -7.36
C GLY A 209 10.61 -27.23 -7.73
N GLU A 210 10.68 -25.96 -7.36
CA GLU A 210 9.69 -24.95 -7.72
C GLU A 210 10.10 -24.23 -9.02
N CYS A 211 9.16 -23.54 -9.67
CA CYS A 211 9.44 -22.82 -10.91
C CYS A 211 10.61 -21.82 -10.78
N LEU A 212 11.70 -22.07 -11.50
CA LEU A 212 12.88 -21.18 -11.54
C LEU A 212 12.56 -19.83 -12.17
N GLN A 213 11.67 -19.78 -13.17
CA GLN A 213 11.26 -18.52 -13.80
C GLN A 213 10.55 -17.60 -12.80
N CYS A 214 9.58 -18.11 -12.03
CA CYS A 214 8.96 -17.33 -10.96
C CYS A 214 9.95 -16.90 -9.86
N LEU A 215 11.01 -17.69 -9.63
CA LEU A 215 12.07 -17.32 -8.68
C LEU A 215 12.87 -16.13 -9.22
N MET A 216 13.31 -16.19 -10.48
CA MET A 216 14.03 -15.11 -11.14
C MET A 216 13.21 -13.84 -11.24
N GLU A 217 11.92 -13.94 -11.63
CA GLU A 217 11.02 -12.79 -11.71
C GLU A 217 10.84 -12.10 -10.36
N LYS A 218 10.67 -12.89 -9.29
CA LYS A 218 10.56 -12.34 -7.93
C LYS A 218 11.83 -11.65 -7.47
N GLU A 219 13.00 -12.24 -7.73
CA GLU A 219 14.29 -11.63 -7.40
C GLU A 219 14.57 -10.37 -8.22
N THR A 220 14.23 -10.40 -9.51
CA THR A 220 14.35 -9.24 -10.40
C THR A 220 13.41 -8.11 -9.99
N ALA A 221 12.16 -8.42 -9.65
CA ALA A 221 11.20 -7.44 -9.13
C ALA A 221 11.70 -6.82 -7.82
N LYS A 222 12.18 -7.65 -6.88
CA LYS A 222 12.77 -7.16 -5.62
C LYS A 222 13.96 -6.24 -5.85
N LYS A 223 14.87 -6.63 -6.76
CA LYS A 223 16.03 -5.81 -7.11
C LYS A 223 15.60 -4.50 -7.78
N SER A 224 14.63 -4.55 -8.69
CA SER A 224 14.09 -3.35 -9.35
C SER A 224 13.43 -2.39 -8.35
N GLU A 225 12.75 -2.90 -7.32
CA GLU A 225 12.19 -2.09 -6.24
C GLU A 225 13.28 -1.45 -5.38
N GLU A 226 14.34 -2.18 -5.03
CA GLU A 226 15.51 -1.67 -4.30
C GLU A 226 16.24 -0.58 -5.10
N ASP A 227 16.49 -0.83 -6.39
CA ASP A 227 17.14 0.12 -7.31
C ASP A 227 16.27 1.38 -7.49
N ALA A 228 14.95 1.23 -7.62
CA ALA A 228 14.02 2.35 -7.69
C ALA A 228 13.99 3.18 -6.40
N ALA A 229 14.02 2.51 -5.23
CA ALA A 229 14.08 3.18 -3.94
C ALA A 229 15.40 3.93 -3.73
N GLU A 230 16.53 3.37 -4.17
CA GLU A 230 17.82 4.05 -4.15
C GLU A 230 17.85 5.26 -5.10
N LYS A 231 17.36 5.10 -6.33
CA LYS A 231 17.23 6.20 -7.29
C LYS A 231 16.37 7.33 -6.73
N ALA A 232 15.21 7.02 -6.16
CA ALA A 232 14.34 8.01 -5.51
C ALA A 232 15.04 8.70 -4.32
N LYS A 233 15.90 7.99 -3.58
CA LYS A 233 16.71 8.57 -2.49
C LYS A 233 17.80 9.51 -3.02
N LEU A 234 18.43 9.20 -4.15
CA LEU A 234 19.41 10.07 -4.81
C LEU A 234 18.73 11.32 -5.37
N GLU A 235 17.62 11.17 -6.08
CA GLU A 235 16.83 12.28 -6.63
C GLU A 235 16.36 13.23 -5.52
N ARG A 236 15.88 12.70 -4.39
CA ARG A 236 15.51 13.55 -3.23
C ARG A 236 16.68 14.34 -2.66
N LYS A 237 17.90 13.84 -2.76
CA LYS A 237 19.10 14.51 -2.23
C LYS A 237 19.78 15.42 -3.24
N GLU A 238 19.33 15.43 -4.49
CA GLU A 238 19.87 16.25 -5.57
C GLU A 238 19.94 17.76 -5.22
N PRO A 239 18.95 18.37 -4.54
CA PRO A 239 19.02 19.77 -4.10
C PRO A 239 20.18 20.07 -3.14
N LEU A 240 20.67 19.07 -2.38
CA LEU A 240 21.80 19.23 -1.45
C LEU A 240 23.15 19.35 -2.16
N SER A 241 23.20 19.17 -3.48
CA SER A 241 24.37 19.52 -4.30
C SER A 241 24.67 21.03 -4.23
N ASN A 242 23.64 21.87 -4.10
CA ASN A 242 23.78 23.31 -3.92
C ASN A 242 24.24 23.65 -2.50
N LYS A 243 25.37 24.37 -2.38
CA LYS A 243 25.97 24.75 -1.09
C LYS A 243 25.03 25.54 -0.19
N HIS A 244 24.14 26.37 -0.75
CA HIS A 244 23.22 27.20 0.02
C HIS A 244 22.07 26.37 0.60
N VAL A 245 21.48 25.48 -0.20
CA VAL A 245 20.46 24.52 0.26
C VAL A 245 21.03 23.61 1.36
N ARG A 246 22.27 23.13 1.18
CA ARG A 246 22.95 22.32 2.19
C ARG A 246 23.11 23.05 3.54
N ARG A 247 23.39 24.36 3.53
CA ARG A 247 23.47 25.17 4.76
C ARG A 247 22.13 25.25 5.48
N VAL A 248 21.02 25.35 4.75
CA VAL A 248 19.67 25.36 5.34
C VAL A 248 19.33 23.97 5.92
N TYR A 249 19.71 22.91 5.20
CA TYR A 249 19.50 21.52 5.64
C TYR A 249 20.20 21.21 6.96
N THR A 250 21.47 21.62 7.12
CA THR A 250 22.26 21.35 8.34
C THR A 250 22.08 22.39 9.45
N ARG A 251 21.23 23.41 9.25
CA ARG A 251 21.01 24.49 10.21
C ARG A 251 20.27 24.01 11.45
N THR A 252 20.81 24.32 12.62
CA THR A 252 20.21 23.99 13.94
C THR A 252 19.77 25.22 14.73
N ARG A 253 20.41 26.38 14.51
CA ARG A 253 20.17 27.62 15.29
C ARG A 253 19.02 28.48 14.78
N GLY A 254 18.43 28.11 13.66
CA GLY A 254 17.35 28.86 13.01
C GLY A 254 17.78 30.14 12.29
N PHE A 255 19.06 30.49 12.23
CA PHE A 255 19.55 31.65 11.46
C PHE A 255 20.90 31.36 10.77
N PRO A 256 21.29 32.13 9.73
CA PRO A 256 22.56 31.94 9.04
C PRO A 256 23.75 32.41 9.90
N THR A 257 24.47 31.48 10.53
CA THR A 257 25.59 31.77 11.45
C THR A 257 26.72 32.57 10.81
N HIS A 258 26.96 32.39 9.51
CA HIS A 258 27.95 33.13 8.72
C HIS A 258 27.58 34.59 8.47
N ARG A 259 26.38 35.03 8.87
CA ARG A 259 25.89 36.41 8.77
C ARG A 259 25.71 37.08 10.13
N LEU A 260 26.28 36.52 11.19
CA LEU A 260 26.40 37.23 12.45
C LEU A 260 27.48 38.31 12.33
N GLN A 261 27.23 39.48 12.89
CA GLN A 261 28.27 40.49 13.06
C GLN A 261 29.37 39.89 13.94
N GLU A 262 30.60 39.85 13.43
CA GLU A 262 31.74 39.47 14.25
C GLU A 262 31.91 40.57 15.32
N THR A 263 31.51 40.27 16.54
CA THR A 263 31.95 41.04 17.70
C THR A 263 33.45 40.84 17.81
N SER A 264 34.21 41.68 17.11
CA SER A 264 35.67 41.70 17.13
C SER A 264 36.12 42.05 18.55
N ALA A 265 36.22 41.02 19.39
CA ALA A 265 36.61 41.10 20.80
C ALA A 265 38.08 41.53 21.00
N SER A 266 38.77 41.94 19.93
CA SER A 266 40.20 42.22 19.89
C SER A 266 40.57 43.70 19.92
N THR A 267 39.61 44.63 20.04
CA THR A 267 39.92 46.06 20.23
C THR A 267 39.42 46.54 21.60
N PRO A 268 40.27 46.55 22.64
CA PRO A 268 39.85 46.87 24.01
C PRO A 268 39.37 48.32 24.26
N ASN A 269 39.37 49.19 23.24
CA ASN A 269 38.98 50.60 23.36
C ASN A 269 37.74 51.04 22.55
N ALA A 270 36.99 50.11 21.95
CA ALA A 270 35.77 50.41 21.19
C ALA A 270 34.46 50.17 21.98
N ALA A 271 34.52 50.15 23.31
CA ALA A 271 33.39 49.80 24.20
C ALA A 271 32.31 50.88 24.35
N VAL A 272 32.36 52.00 23.63
CA VAL A 272 31.49 53.17 23.89
C VAL A 272 30.30 53.29 22.93
N CYS A 273 30.25 52.53 21.83
CA CYS A 273 29.14 52.61 20.86
C CYS A 273 28.47 51.27 20.51
N ALA A 274 28.65 50.22 21.32
CA ALA A 274 27.74 49.08 21.29
C ALA A 274 26.41 49.50 21.93
N SER A 275 25.61 50.28 21.18
CA SER A 275 24.24 50.60 21.57
C SER A 275 23.53 49.27 21.81
N LYS A 276 22.99 49.06 23.03
CA LYS A 276 22.41 47.81 23.53
C LYS A 276 21.26 47.21 22.70
N ASN A 277 20.95 47.77 21.51
CA ASN A 277 19.78 47.45 20.71
C ASN A 277 20.11 47.27 19.20
N SER A 278 21.35 46.91 18.84
CA SER A 278 21.71 46.70 17.42
C SER A 278 21.40 45.27 16.98
N CYS A 279 20.81 45.12 15.79
CA CYS A 279 20.55 43.81 15.18
C CYS A 279 21.84 42.99 15.05
N PRO A 280 21.87 41.71 15.50
CA PRO A 280 23.07 40.88 15.47
C PRO A 280 23.46 40.39 14.05
N LEU A 281 22.61 40.64 13.05
CA LEU A 281 22.83 40.22 11.67
C LEU A 281 23.61 41.29 10.88
N VAL A 282 24.43 40.86 9.93
CA VAL A 282 25.06 41.74 8.94
C VAL A 282 24.00 42.32 8.01
N ALA A 283 24.26 43.50 7.46
CA ALA A 283 23.40 44.13 6.48
C ALA A 283 23.09 43.19 5.29
N GLY A 284 21.84 43.19 4.85
CA GLY A 284 21.36 42.30 3.81
C GLY A 284 19.88 41.99 3.92
N LYS A 285 19.38 41.22 2.94
CA LYS A 285 17.99 40.78 2.87
C LYS A 285 17.86 39.34 3.34
N TYR A 286 16.87 39.12 4.20
CA TYR A 286 16.58 37.84 4.83
C TYR A 286 15.11 37.49 4.65
N TYR A 287 14.83 36.20 4.56
CA TYR A 287 13.48 35.65 4.44
C TYR A 287 13.13 34.87 5.70
N VAL A 288 11.89 34.99 6.14
CA VAL A 288 11.36 34.36 7.34
C VAL A 288 10.55 33.14 6.91
N ILE A 289 10.97 31.95 7.36
CA ILE A 289 10.37 30.66 6.99
C ILE A 289 9.82 29.97 8.25
N PRO A 290 8.61 29.38 8.21
CA PRO A 290 8.12 28.57 9.31
C PRO A 290 9.04 27.39 9.64
N ARG A 291 9.34 27.18 10.92
CA ARG A 291 10.20 26.07 11.36
C ARG A 291 9.59 24.70 11.06
N SER A 292 8.27 24.60 11.15
CA SER A 292 7.50 23.39 10.77
C SER A 292 7.78 22.97 9.33
N TRP A 293 7.84 23.93 8.41
CA TRP A 293 8.19 23.69 7.01
C TRP A 293 9.62 23.16 6.87
N CYS A 294 10.60 23.78 7.56
CA CYS A 294 11.98 23.32 7.53
C CYS A 294 12.12 21.88 8.03
N HIS A 295 11.39 21.50 9.09
CA HIS A 295 11.37 20.14 9.60
C HIS A 295 10.76 19.14 8.63
N GLN A 296 9.61 19.48 8.04
CA GLN A 296 8.96 18.64 7.04
C GLN A 296 9.88 18.42 5.82
N TRP A 297 10.50 19.49 5.33
CA TRP A 297 11.47 19.43 4.24
C TRP A 297 12.68 18.56 4.61
N ARG A 298 13.30 18.77 5.78
CA ARG A 298 14.44 17.94 6.23
C ARG A 298 14.05 16.45 6.36
N ARG A 299 12.83 16.14 6.84
CA ARG A 299 12.30 14.76 6.90
C ARG A 299 12.10 14.16 5.50
N TYR A 300 11.54 14.91 4.56
CA TYR A 300 11.41 14.50 3.16
C TYR A 300 12.75 14.12 2.54
N ILE A 301 13.76 14.99 2.71
CA ILE A 301 15.11 14.77 2.20
C ILE A 301 15.79 13.57 2.87
N LYS A 302 15.60 13.38 4.19
CA LYS A 302 16.26 12.33 4.97
C LYS A 302 15.66 10.95 4.74
N THR A 303 14.36 10.80 4.92
CA THR A 303 13.68 9.48 4.93
C THR A 303 12.78 9.32 3.72
N GLY A 304 12.02 10.36 3.36
CA GLY A 304 11.06 10.33 2.25
C GLY A 304 9.71 9.78 2.66
N ASP A 305 9.49 9.62 3.97
CA ASP A 305 8.24 9.13 4.53
C ASP A 305 7.11 10.15 4.45
N VAL A 306 7.46 11.43 4.24
CA VAL A 306 6.52 12.54 4.06
C VAL A 306 6.53 12.96 2.60
N SER A 307 5.40 13.47 2.10
CA SER A 307 5.37 14.08 0.77
C SER A 307 6.28 15.31 0.71
N MET A 308 6.70 15.67 -0.50
CA MET A 308 7.42 16.93 -0.74
C MET A 308 6.58 18.09 -0.20
N PRO A 309 7.13 18.94 0.68
CA PRO A 309 6.37 20.04 1.26
C PRO A 309 5.94 21.02 0.17
N LEU A 310 4.78 21.66 0.40
CA LEU A 310 4.36 22.84 -0.36
C LEU A 310 5.36 23.99 -0.16
N PRO A 311 5.34 25.05 -0.99
CA PRO A 311 6.20 26.19 -0.74
C PRO A 311 5.99 26.75 0.68
N PRO A 312 7.05 27.26 1.35
CA PRO A 312 6.91 27.83 2.68
C PRO A 312 5.94 29.00 2.66
N GLU A 313 4.90 28.91 3.48
CA GLU A 313 3.83 29.91 3.54
C GLU A 313 3.96 30.72 4.82
N ALA A 314 4.23 32.02 4.69
CA ALA A 314 4.36 32.92 5.82
C ALA A 314 3.04 33.63 6.17
N SER A 315 1.90 33.21 5.58
CA SER A 315 0.58 33.83 5.80
C SER A 315 0.13 33.72 7.26
N MET A 316 0.60 32.71 7.97
CA MET A 316 0.39 32.52 9.41
C MET A 316 1.05 33.60 10.27
N LEU A 317 1.96 34.39 9.70
CA LEU A 317 2.53 35.57 10.34
C LEU A 317 1.70 36.82 10.03
N LEU A 318 0.53 36.72 9.41
CA LEU A 318 -0.35 37.86 9.19
C LEU A 318 -1.40 37.91 10.29
N CYS A 319 -1.63 39.10 10.82
CA CYS A 319 -2.75 39.36 11.72
C CYS A 319 -4.06 39.13 10.96
N ASP A 320 -4.94 38.30 11.51
CA ASP A 320 -6.23 37.99 10.87
C ASP A 320 -7.09 39.23 10.64
N ALA A 321 -7.08 40.19 11.57
CA ALA A 321 -7.87 41.41 11.50
C ALA A 321 -7.30 42.44 10.51
N HIS A 322 -5.99 42.70 10.59
CA HIS A 322 -5.37 43.84 9.89
C HIS A 322 -4.55 43.45 8.66
N LYS A 323 -4.30 42.15 8.46
CA LYS A 323 -3.43 41.60 7.39
C LYS A 323 -2.01 42.18 7.39
N PHE A 324 -1.56 42.71 8.52
CA PHE A 324 -0.20 43.15 8.79
C PHE A 324 0.63 42.05 9.44
N ALA A 325 1.95 42.12 9.35
CA ALA A 325 2.82 41.07 9.89
C ALA A 325 2.84 41.06 11.42
N LEU A 326 2.55 39.92 12.05
CA LEU A 326 2.81 39.63 13.44
C LEU A 326 4.21 39.04 13.56
N LEU A 327 5.11 39.79 14.19
CA LEU A 327 6.46 39.30 14.46
C LEU A 327 6.43 38.35 15.65
N PRO A 328 6.93 37.12 15.52
CA PRO A 328 7.07 36.24 16.67
C PRO A 328 8.00 36.87 17.73
N PRO A 329 7.66 36.82 19.03
CA PRO A 329 8.44 37.47 20.08
C PRO A 329 9.92 37.07 20.11
N HIS A 330 10.24 35.81 19.81
CA HIS A 330 11.63 35.33 19.77
C HIS A 330 12.42 35.91 18.59
N LEU A 331 11.76 36.14 17.44
CA LEU A 331 12.37 36.81 16.30
C LEU A 331 12.61 38.28 16.61
N GLU A 332 11.64 38.95 17.23
CA GLU A 332 11.76 40.34 17.63
C GLU A 332 12.91 40.55 18.64
N ALA A 333 12.94 39.77 19.72
CA ALA A 333 14.00 39.84 20.72
C ALA A 333 15.39 39.59 20.11
N PHE A 334 15.50 38.64 19.18
CA PHE A 334 16.75 38.39 18.45
C PHE A 334 17.15 39.58 17.56
N LEU A 335 16.22 40.14 16.78
CA LEU A 335 16.50 41.26 15.88
C LEU A 335 16.84 42.56 16.62
N HIS A 336 16.39 42.73 17.86
CA HIS A 336 16.78 43.86 18.71
C HIS A 336 18.07 43.60 19.50
N GLY A 337 18.69 42.42 19.36
CA GLY A 337 19.90 42.07 20.10
C GLY A 337 19.65 41.75 21.59
N GLU A 338 18.39 41.59 22.00
CA GLU A 338 18.03 41.17 23.37
C GLU A 338 18.43 39.71 23.61
N THR A 339 18.39 38.87 22.57
CA THR A 339 18.86 37.48 22.62
C THR A 339 19.96 37.21 21.59
N SER A 340 20.94 36.40 21.97
CA SER A 340 22.02 35.95 21.07
C SER A 340 21.64 34.71 20.25
N GLN A 341 20.50 34.08 20.54
CA GLN A 341 19.98 32.91 19.84
C GLN A 341 18.53 33.17 19.42
N LEU A 342 18.23 32.95 18.14
CA LEU A 342 16.86 33.01 17.63
C LEU A 342 15.98 31.91 18.22
N LEU A 343 16.52 30.69 18.25
CA LEU A 343 15.87 29.54 18.85
C LEU A 343 16.55 29.28 20.19
N SER A 344 15.89 29.62 21.29
CA SER A 344 16.34 29.25 22.62
C SER A 344 16.48 27.74 22.67
N THR A 345 17.71 27.24 22.67
CA THR A 345 17.92 25.83 22.99
C THR A 345 17.51 25.69 24.45
N ILE A 346 16.38 25.05 24.71
CA ILE A 346 16.02 24.57 26.04
C ILE A 346 17.07 23.51 26.37
N LYS A 347 18.25 23.93 26.80
CA LYS A 347 19.15 23.06 27.52
C LYS A 347 18.36 22.69 28.76
N LYS A 348 17.85 21.46 28.83
CA LYS A 348 17.49 20.83 30.10
C LYS A 348 18.72 21.06 30.97
N GLN A 349 18.65 22.00 31.90
CA GLN A 349 19.67 22.07 32.93
C GLN A 349 19.68 20.68 33.57
N PRO A 350 20.83 19.99 33.63
CA PRO A 350 20.93 18.86 34.53
C PRO A 350 20.54 19.39 35.90
N SER A 351 19.52 18.80 36.51
CA SER A 351 19.11 19.12 37.86
C SER A 351 20.25 18.72 38.79
N GLU A 352 21.19 19.63 39.00
CA GLU A 352 22.07 19.58 40.15
C GLU A 352 21.19 19.87 41.36
N GLN A 353 20.92 18.77 42.05
CA GLN A 353 20.26 18.70 43.32
C GLN A 353 21.25 19.25 44.36
N ASP A 354 21.13 20.54 44.70
CA ASP A 354 21.73 21.08 45.90
C ASP A 354 20.76 22.04 46.61
N ASP A 355 20.65 21.78 47.91
CA ASP A 355 19.74 22.38 48.87
C ASP A 355 20.07 23.86 49.18
N ASN A 356 18.98 24.60 49.45
CA ASN A 356 18.90 25.83 50.25
C ASN A 356 19.58 27.12 49.75
N GLY A 357 18.75 27.97 49.11
CA GLY A 357 18.92 29.43 49.13
C GLY A 357 17.79 30.17 48.40
N PRO A 358 17.11 31.17 49.02
CA PRO A 358 16.02 31.88 48.35
C PRO A 358 16.61 32.99 47.46
N SER A 359 16.76 32.69 46.17
CA SER A 359 17.13 33.69 45.16
C SER A 359 15.91 34.12 44.36
N TYR A 360 15.59 35.41 44.49
CA TYR A 360 14.60 36.12 43.69
C TYR A 360 15.08 36.21 42.23
N LEU A 361 14.40 35.51 41.31
CA LEU A 361 14.45 35.84 39.89
C LEU A 361 13.03 35.91 39.31
N ALA A 362 12.73 37.08 38.75
CA ALA A 362 11.56 37.36 37.96
C ALA A 362 11.62 36.58 36.64
N SER A 363 10.97 35.41 36.62
CA SER A 363 10.66 34.70 35.39
C SER A 363 9.40 35.33 34.81
N ALA A 364 9.54 36.12 33.74
CA ALA A 364 8.41 36.62 32.97
C ALA A 364 7.75 35.43 32.24
N ALA A 365 6.79 34.80 32.91
CA ALA A 365 5.93 33.81 32.31
C ALA A 365 5.05 34.49 31.24
N SER A 366 5.33 34.18 29.97
CA SER A 366 4.42 34.48 28.87
C SER A 366 3.08 33.80 29.14
N ARG A 367 2.06 34.60 29.49
CA ARG A 367 0.69 34.13 29.64
C ARG A 367 0.18 33.71 28.25
N SER A 368 -0.02 32.42 28.05
CA SER A 368 -0.67 31.87 26.86
C SER A 368 -2.08 32.45 26.72
N ALA A 369 -2.33 33.20 25.65
CA ALA A 369 -3.68 33.44 25.18
C ALA A 369 -4.19 32.13 24.56
N ASN A 370 -5.26 31.56 25.13
CA ASN A 370 -5.94 30.39 24.60
C ASN A 370 -6.60 30.74 23.25
N PHE A 371 -5.97 30.36 22.15
CA PHE A 371 -6.63 30.28 20.85
C PHE A 371 -7.26 28.90 20.71
N HIS A 372 -8.59 28.83 20.76
CA HIS A 372 -9.34 27.62 20.42
C HIS A 372 -9.33 27.43 18.90
N CYS A 373 -8.58 26.42 18.44
CA CYS A 373 -8.70 25.89 17.09
C CYS A 373 -9.39 24.51 17.17
N LEU A 374 -10.49 24.33 16.44
CA LEU A 374 -11.32 23.11 16.45
C LEU A 374 -10.60 21.92 15.78
N PRO A 375 -10.88 20.66 16.18
CA PRO A 375 -10.24 19.49 15.60
C PRO A 375 -10.82 19.15 14.22
N ILE A 376 -9.94 19.00 13.23
CA ILE A 376 -10.23 18.44 11.91
C ILE A 376 -10.37 16.92 12.06
N GLY A 377 -11.61 16.45 12.07
CA GLY A 377 -11.96 15.06 11.77
C GLY A 377 -12.21 14.94 10.27
N ALA A 378 -11.35 14.22 9.55
CA ALA A 378 -11.55 13.95 8.14
C ALA A 378 -12.72 12.97 7.96
N SER A 379 -13.92 13.51 7.70
CA SER A 379 -14.95 12.77 6.99
C SER A 379 -14.45 12.44 5.58
N PRO A 380 -14.85 11.31 4.99
CA PRO A 380 -14.53 11.02 3.59
C PRO A 380 -14.96 12.20 2.71
N PRO A 381 -14.20 12.53 1.64
CA PRO A 381 -14.55 13.64 0.77
C PRO A 381 -15.94 13.37 0.20
N VAL A 382 -16.91 14.14 0.67
CA VAL A 382 -18.24 14.18 0.08
C VAL A 382 -18.04 14.75 -1.32
N VAL A 383 -18.28 13.91 -2.33
CA VAL A 383 -18.25 14.37 -3.72
C VAL A 383 -19.30 15.45 -3.86
N ASP A 384 -18.86 16.64 -4.25
CA ASP A 384 -19.71 17.81 -4.39
C ASP A 384 -20.92 17.47 -5.29
N SER A 385 -22.09 17.99 -4.94
CA SER A 385 -23.34 17.73 -5.66
C SER A 385 -23.22 18.15 -7.14
N GLU A 386 -22.45 19.20 -7.42
CA GLU A 386 -22.15 19.62 -8.79
C GLU A 386 -21.31 18.59 -9.56
N ALA A 387 -20.34 17.94 -8.90
CA ALA A 387 -19.51 16.91 -9.53
C ALA A 387 -20.33 15.65 -9.84
N MET A 388 -21.28 15.26 -8.97
CA MET A 388 -22.22 14.19 -9.29
C MET A 388 -23.12 14.53 -10.47
N GLN A 389 -23.62 15.77 -10.54
CA GLN A 389 -24.50 16.21 -11.61
C GLN A 389 -23.77 16.30 -12.96
N ALA A 390 -22.50 16.72 -12.97
CA ALA A 390 -21.64 16.73 -14.15
C ALA A 390 -21.36 15.30 -14.68
N LEU A 391 -21.10 14.34 -13.79
CA LEU A 391 -20.88 12.94 -14.18
C LEU A 391 -22.16 12.28 -14.72
N GLN A 392 -23.32 12.61 -14.14
CA GLN A 392 -24.61 12.18 -14.66
C GLN A 392 -24.92 12.81 -16.03
N ALA A 393 -24.61 14.10 -16.21
CA ALA A 393 -24.74 14.79 -17.50
C ALA A 393 -23.81 14.22 -18.57
N ALA A 394 -22.66 13.66 -18.17
CA ALA A 394 -21.74 12.92 -19.04
C ALA A 394 -22.23 11.49 -19.38
N GLY A 395 -23.42 11.10 -18.95
CA GLY A 395 -24.05 9.81 -19.28
C GLY A 395 -23.64 8.65 -18.37
N MET A 396 -22.94 8.91 -17.26
CA MET A 396 -22.62 7.85 -16.29
C MET A 396 -23.81 7.58 -15.37
N SER A 397 -24.17 6.30 -15.22
CA SER A 397 -25.19 5.90 -14.26
C SER A 397 -24.69 6.11 -12.82
N HIS A 398 -25.62 6.35 -11.89
CA HIS A 398 -25.29 6.53 -10.48
C HIS A 398 -24.53 5.32 -9.89
N SER A 399 -24.84 4.09 -10.34
CA SER A 399 -24.12 2.88 -9.97
C SER A 399 -22.68 2.82 -10.51
N GLU A 400 -22.42 3.35 -11.70
CA GLU A 400 -21.06 3.40 -12.27
C GLU A 400 -20.19 4.44 -11.55
N ILE A 401 -20.78 5.58 -11.17
CA ILE A 401 -20.09 6.60 -10.38
C ILE A 401 -19.67 6.02 -9.02
N ILE A 402 -20.56 5.30 -8.32
CA ILE A 402 -20.24 4.63 -7.05
C ILE A 402 -19.20 3.52 -7.25
N SER A 403 -19.30 2.73 -8.33
CA SER A 403 -18.33 1.68 -8.65
C SER A 403 -16.94 2.25 -8.93
N GLN A 404 -16.85 3.37 -9.66
CA GLN A 404 -15.59 4.06 -9.90
C GLN A 404 -15.01 4.68 -8.62
N GLN A 405 -15.83 5.26 -7.75
CA GLN A 405 -15.38 5.73 -6.43
C GLN A 405 -14.83 4.60 -5.58
N MET A 406 -15.51 3.45 -5.54
CA MET A 406 -15.05 2.25 -4.83
C MET A 406 -13.74 1.69 -5.41
N ALA A 407 -13.58 1.73 -6.74
CA ALA A 407 -12.35 1.32 -7.42
C ALA A 407 -11.21 2.29 -7.11
N PHE A 408 -11.47 3.59 -7.13
CA PHE A 408 -10.50 4.63 -6.81
C PHE A 408 -10.04 4.54 -5.35
N MET A 409 -10.94 4.30 -4.40
CA MET A 409 -10.59 4.05 -3.01
C MET A 409 -9.74 2.78 -2.83
N ARG A 410 -10.00 1.72 -3.61
CA ARG A 410 -9.14 0.52 -3.60
C ARG A 410 -7.73 0.80 -4.11
N ILE A 411 -7.60 1.63 -5.15
CA ILE A 411 -6.30 2.03 -5.69
C ILE A 411 -5.56 2.92 -4.68
N GLN A 412 -6.22 3.91 -4.08
CA GLN A 412 -5.62 4.73 -3.02
C GLN A 412 -5.20 3.90 -1.80
N GLY A 413 -6.00 2.88 -1.43
CA GLY A 413 -5.64 1.93 -0.38
C GLY A 413 -4.47 1.01 -0.71
N GLN A 414 -4.14 0.82 -1.99
CA GLN A 414 -2.98 0.03 -2.46
C GLN A 414 -1.72 0.87 -2.68
N VAL A 415 -1.85 2.19 -2.89
CA VAL A 415 -0.72 3.13 -3.03
C VAL A 415 -0.18 3.60 -1.69
N ALA A 416 -0.91 3.38 -0.59
CA ALA A 416 -0.34 3.48 0.76
C ALA A 416 0.78 2.43 0.90
N PRO A 417 2.04 2.83 1.21
CA PRO A 417 3.12 1.87 1.38
C PRO A 417 2.71 0.83 2.43
N PRO A 418 2.92 -0.47 2.18
CA PRO A 418 2.59 -1.49 3.15
C PRO A 418 3.31 -1.16 4.45
N ALA A 419 2.55 -0.97 5.52
CA ALA A 419 3.12 -0.84 6.85
C ALA A 419 4.10 -2.01 7.06
N PRO A 420 5.31 -1.76 7.61
CA PRO A 420 6.32 -2.78 7.76
C PRO A 420 5.71 -3.99 8.49
N PRO A 421 5.96 -5.22 8.02
CA PRO A 421 5.36 -6.40 8.63
C PRO A 421 5.78 -6.45 10.10
N ARG A 422 4.82 -6.23 11.00
CA ARG A 422 4.98 -6.57 12.42
C ARG A 422 5.35 -8.05 12.48
N SER A 423 6.56 -8.33 12.93
CA SER A 423 7.06 -9.68 13.12
C SER A 423 6.05 -10.48 13.94
N PRO A 424 5.61 -11.67 13.50
CA PRO A 424 4.77 -12.51 14.33
C PRO A 424 5.62 -12.97 15.52
N ALA A 425 5.25 -12.51 16.71
CA ALA A 425 5.78 -13.02 17.96
C ALA A 425 5.69 -14.55 17.94
N ALA A 426 6.84 -15.20 18.13
CA ALA A 426 6.94 -16.65 18.20
C ALA A 426 6.10 -17.18 19.37
N PRO A 427 5.37 -18.30 19.22
CA PRO A 427 4.74 -18.97 20.35
C PRO A 427 5.85 -19.59 21.21
N ARG A 428 6.09 -19.01 22.40
CA ARG A 428 6.93 -19.62 23.43
C ARG A 428 6.27 -20.91 23.92
N ALA A 429 7.01 -22.01 23.79
CA ALA A 429 6.66 -23.29 24.38
C ALA A 429 6.84 -23.25 25.90
N ASN A 430 5.94 -23.96 26.59
CA ASN A 430 5.87 -24.13 28.02
C ASN A 430 7.20 -24.61 28.63
N SER A 431 7.68 -23.89 29.65
CA SER A 431 8.62 -24.38 30.64
C SER A 431 8.22 -23.78 31.98
N THR A 432 7.73 -24.65 32.87
CA THR A 432 7.49 -24.42 34.30
C THR A 432 8.75 -23.91 35.00
N GLY A 433 8.65 -22.81 35.75
CA GLY A 433 9.76 -22.34 36.60
C GLY A 433 9.55 -20.93 37.17
N ASN A 434 9.13 -20.91 38.43
CA ASN A 434 8.90 -19.81 39.35
C ASN A 434 10.01 -18.71 39.38
N THR A 435 9.66 -17.42 39.35
CA THR A 435 9.99 -16.35 40.35
C THR A 435 9.82 -14.92 39.79
N ASN A 436 9.42 -14.03 40.71
CA ASN A 436 9.04 -12.63 40.55
C ASN A 436 9.95 -11.77 39.65
N ALA A 437 9.36 -11.09 38.67
CA ALA A 437 9.94 -9.89 38.05
C ALA A 437 8.81 -8.93 37.65
N VAL A 438 8.88 -7.73 38.22
CA VAL A 438 8.01 -6.57 37.97
C VAL A 438 8.16 -6.14 36.51
N ALA A 439 7.05 -6.14 35.78
CA ALA A 439 6.97 -5.59 34.43
C ALA A 439 6.86 -4.06 34.51
N ASN A 440 7.97 -3.37 34.26
CA ASN A 440 7.94 -2.00 33.78
C ASN A 440 7.81 -2.07 32.26
N ASP A 441 6.58 -1.96 31.77
CA ASP A 441 6.29 -1.80 30.35
C ASP A 441 6.71 -0.40 29.88
N ASN A 442 7.50 -0.37 28.80
CA ASN A 442 8.03 0.82 28.16
C ASN A 442 6.91 1.56 27.40
N ASP A 443 6.30 2.55 28.05
CA ASP A 443 5.40 3.54 27.43
C ASP A 443 6.15 4.80 26.92
N ASP A 444 7.48 4.84 27.00
CA ASP A 444 8.27 6.03 26.68
C ASP A 444 8.31 6.40 25.19
N ASP A 445 8.20 5.43 24.26
CA ASP A 445 8.25 5.70 22.81
C ASP A 445 7.02 6.46 22.28
N ASN A 446 5.87 6.38 22.97
CA ASN A 446 4.66 7.13 22.60
C ASN A 446 4.68 8.57 23.15
N ASN A 447 5.50 8.86 24.16
CA ASN A 447 5.57 10.18 24.79
C ASN A 447 6.37 11.18 23.94
N GLU A 448 7.41 10.70 23.25
CA GLU A 448 8.27 11.53 22.38
C GLU A 448 7.53 12.05 21.13
N PHE A 449 6.60 11.26 20.58
CA PHE A 449 5.76 11.67 19.46
C PHE A 449 4.76 12.77 19.85
N ASN A 450 4.26 12.73 21.10
CA ASN A 450 3.30 13.69 21.63
C ASN A 450 3.95 15.03 22.02
N GLN A 451 5.19 14.98 22.52
CA GLN A 451 5.97 16.18 22.81
C GLN A 451 6.41 16.90 21.54
N ASN A 452 6.81 16.17 20.48
CA ASN A 452 7.09 16.77 19.18
C ASN A 452 5.84 17.33 18.52
N ALA A 453 4.68 16.69 18.62
CA ALA A 453 3.41 17.22 18.11
C ALA A 453 2.93 18.48 18.87
N ARG A 454 3.20 18.56 20.18
CA ARG A 454 2.94 19.76 21.00
C ARG A 454 3.91 20.89 20.68
N LEU A 455 5.20 20.57 20.54
CA LEU A 455 6.21 21.50 20.04
C LEU A 455 5.88 21.94 18.62
N ASP A 456 5.34 21.09 17.75
CA ASP A 456 4.91 21.45 16.40
C ASP A 456 3.70 22.38 16.41
N ARG A 457 2.76 22.17 17.34
CA ARG A 457 1.66 23.09 17.62
C ARG A 457 2.16 24.46 18.11
N GLU A 458 3.18 24.47 18.97
CA GLU A 458 3.86 25.68 19.44
C GLU A 458 4.82 26.27 18.36
N ASN A 459 5.33 25.46 17.42
CA ASN A 459 6.28 25.81 16.36
C ASN A 459 5.63 26.49 15.15
N HIS A 460 4.30 26.52 15.04
CA HIS A 460 3.63 27.24 13.95
C HIS A 460 3.93 28.74 13.97
N LEU A 461 4.33 29.29 15.11
CA LEU A 461 4.80 30.68 15.23
C LEU A 461 6.33 30.77 15.28
N VAL A 462 7.04 29.64 15.35
CA VAL A 462 8.49 29.61 15.37
C VAL A 462 9.01 29.66 13.94
N VAL A 463 9.93 30.59 13.72
CA VAL A 463 10.48 30.88 12.38
C VAL A 463 11.99 30.71 12.36
N GLU A 464 12.50 30.34 11.18
CA GLU A 464 13.91 30.37 10.82
C GLU A 464 14.18 31.50 9.81
N LEU A 465 15.38 32.07 9.86
CA LEU A 465 15.87 33.05 8.90
C LEU A 465 16.72 32.33 7.84
N VAL A 466 16.52 32.69 6.58
CA VAL A 466 17.39 32.34 5.46
C VAL A 466 17.87 33.59 4.73
N THR A 467 19.08 33.56 4.17
CA THR A 467 19.57 34.68 3.36
C THR A 467 18.86 34.72 2.01
N GLU A 468 18.97 35.83 1.28
CA GLU A 468 18.44 35.91 -0.08
C GLU A 468 19.04 34.86 -1.03
N GLU A 469 20.34 34.57 -0.91
CA GLU A 469 20.97 33.54 -1.73
C GLU A 469 20.46 32.13 -1.40
N GLU A 470 20.18 31.86 -0.11
CA GLU A 470 19.59 30.60 0.33
C GLU A 470 18.14 30.45 -0.14
N TRP A 471 17.35 31.53 -0.08
CA TRP A 471 15.98 31.54 -0.57
C TRP A 471 15.90 31.26 -2.07
N ILE A 472 16.72 31.94 -2.87
CA ILE A 472 16.80 31.73 -4.32
C ILE A 472 17.21 30.28 -4.61
N ALA A 473 18.23 29.77 -3.92
CA ALA A 473 18.69 28.40 -4.11
C ALA A 473 17.61 27.36 -3.78
N LEU A 474 16.84 27.55 -2.70
CA LEU A 474 15.73 26.65 -2.37
C LEU A 474 14.64 26.64 -3.46
N LYS A 475 14.31 27.82 -4.01
CA LYS A 475 13.33 27.96 -5.10
C LYS A 475 13.81 27.32 -6.40
N ASP A 476 15.07 27.53 -6.76
CA ASP A 476 15.62 27.10 -8.05
C ASP A 476 15.91 25.59 -8.10
N THR A 477 16.30 25.00 -6.97
CA THR A 477 16.58 23.55 -6.83
C THR A 477 15.32 22.68 -6.70
N GLY A 478 14.13 23.26 -6.76
CA GLY A 478 12.89 22.48 -6.69
C GLY A 478 12.64 21.86 -5.32
N CYS A 479 13.01 22.53 -4.23
CA CYS A 479 12.68 22.07 -2.87
C CYS A 479 11.16 22.03 -2.59
N TRP A 480 10.34 22.56 -3.51
CA TRP A 480 8.89 22.50 -3.56
C TRP A 480 8.38 22.62 -5.01
N PRO A 481 7.11 22.29 -5.30
CA PRO A 481 6.53 22.43 -6.64
C PRO A 481 6.52 23.88 -7.18
N LYS A 482 6.99 24.10 -8.41
CA LYS A 482 7.10 25.45 -9.04
C LYS A 482 5.76 26.16 -9.30
N GLN A 483 4.65 25.44 -9.27
CA GLN A 483 3.34 25.94 -9.70
C GLN A 483 2.56 26.68 -8.61
N VAL A 484 3.08 26.75 -7.38
CA VAL A 484 2.39 27.34 -6.24
C VAL A 484 3.13 28.61 -5.81
N SER A 485 2.46 29.76 -5.87
CA SER A 485 2.92 30.99 -5.25
C SER A 485 2.58 30.95 -3.76
N SER A 486 3.53 31.35 -2.91
CA SER A 486 3.27 31.55 -1.49
C SER A 486 3.49 33.01 -1.10
N PHE A 487 2.82 33.44 -0.03
CA PHE A 487 3.18 34.68 0.64
C PHE A 487 4.54 34.53 1.32
N VAL A 488 5.42 35.50 1.07
CA VAL A 488 6.80 35.49 1.52
C VAL A 488 7.03 36.72 2.41
N PHE A 489 7.38 36.47 3.67
CA PHE A 489 7.77 37.54 4.59
C PHE A 489 9.29 37.71 4.57
N SER A 490 9.76 38.94 4.30
CA SER A 490 11.19 39.25 4.23
C SER A 490 11.51 40.50 5.05
N LEU A 491 12.73 40.55 5.57
CA LEU A 491 13.28 41.71 6.27
C LEU A 491 14.62 42.12 5.65
N THR A 492 14.92 43.41 5.73
CA THR A 492 16.17 44.00 5.24
C THR A 492 16.86 44.67 6.41
N VAL A 493 18.07 44.23 6.72
CA VAL A 493 18.95 44.84 7.71
C VAL A 493 19.83 45.86 6.97
N ALA A 494 19.73 47.12 7.35
CA ALA A 494 20.58 48.19 6.83
C ALA A 494 21.97 48.18 7.49
N GLU A 495 22.93 48.90 6.92
CA GLU A 495 24.31 48.99 7.44
C GLU A 495 24.39 49.53 8.87
N ASN A 496 23.43 50.36 9.28
CA ASN A 496 23.32 50.87 10.64
C ASN A 496 22.62 49.90 11.62
N GLY A 497 22.36 48.65 11.20
CA GLY A 497 21.64 47.65 12.00
C GLY A 497 20.12 47.85 12.08
N CYS A 498 19.57 48.85 11.39
CA CYS A 498 18.12 49.09 11.35
C CYS A 498 17.43 48.02 10.50
N VAL A 499 16.33 47.45 11.01
CA VAL A 499 15.55 46.42 10.34
C VAL A 499 14.29 47.01 9.72
N SER A 500 14.13 46.84 8.41
CA SER A 500 12.89 47.12 7.69
C SER A 500 12.21 45.82 7.24
N TYR A 501 10.89 45.83 7.09
CA TYR A 501 10.08 44.64 6.79
C TYR A 501 9.36 44.82 5.45
N SER A 502 9.16 43.74 4.69
CA SER A 502 8.41 43.80 3.42
C SER A 502 6.93 44.13 3.61
N THR A 503 6.37 43.76 4.76
CA THR A 503 5.01 44.09 5.19
C THR A 503 5.10 44.80 6.54
N GLN A 504 4.31 45.86 6.74
CA GLN A 504 4.32 46.58 8.01
C GLN A 504 3.91 45.66 9.17
N PRO A 505 4.58 45.75 10.34
CA PRO A 505 4.20 44.96 11.50
C PRO A 505 2.88 45.48 12.10
N CYS A 506 2.02 44.54 12.52
CA CYS A 506 0.73 44.84 13.13
C CYS A 506 0.94 45.39 14.55
N ARG A 507 0.73 46.70 14.73
CA ARG A 507 0.93 47.34 16.05
C ARG A 507 -0.25 47.18 16.99
N ASP A 508 -1.46 47.11 16.45
CA ASP A 508 -2.70 47.06 17.24
C ASP A 508 -2.96 45.67 17.85
N CYS A 509 -2.25 44.65 17.37
CA CYS A 509 -2.33 43.27 17.87
C CYS A 509 -0.99 42.76 18.39
N ASP A 510 -0.02 43.65 18.62
CA ASP A 510 1.27 43.27 19.20
C ASP A 510 1.06 42.83 20.66
N PRO A 511 1.19 41.53 20.96
CA PRO A 511 0.89 40.99 22.27
C PRO A 511 1.90 41.44 23.33
N THR A 512 3.05 41.98 22.93
CA THR A 512 4.08 42.37 23.88
C THR A 512 3.72 43.64 24.65
N GLY A 513 2.86 44.52 24.10
CA GLY A 513 2.53 45.82 24.70
C GLY A 513 3.75 46.77 24.90
N SER A 514 4.97 46.28 24.69
CA SER A 514 6.24 46.94 24.98
C SER A 514 6.52 48.16 24.11
N ARG A 515 5.81 48.31 22.98
CA ARG A 515 6.01 49.41 22.03
C ARG A 515 5.10 50.62 22.25
N PHE A 516 4.14 50.57 23.18
CA PHE A 516 3.32 51.75 23.50
C PHE A 516 4.08 52.81 24.32
N THR A 517 5.24 52.49 24.91
CA THR A 517 6.00 53.43 25.75
C THR A 517 7.15 54.15 25.04
N LEU A 518 7.57 53.73 23.84
CA LEU A 518 8.73 54.32 23.13
C LEU A 518 8.37 55.40 22.08
N ARG A 519 7.12 55.87 22.05
CA ARG A 519 6.71 57.02 21.22
C ARG A 519 6.02 58.11 22.05
N ALA A 520 6.82 58.86 22.79
CA ALA A 520 6.47 60.20 23.27
C ALA A 520 7.66 61.20 23.17
N GLU A 521 8.46 61.11 22.11
CA GLU A 521 9.30 62.25 21.65
C GLU A 521 9.24 62.39 20.13
N ILE A 522 8.03 62.49 19.58
CA ILE A 522 7.85 63.16 18.30
C ILE A 522 7.74 64.65 18.65
N LYS A 523 8.85 65.38 18.50
CA LYS A 523 8.86 66.86 18.53
C LYS A 523 7.86 67.37 17.49
N TYR A 524 6.65 67.70 17.94
CA TYR A 524 5.68 68.48 17.18
C TYR A 524 6.30 69.86 16.91
N ARG A 525 6.95 70.02 15.75
CA ARG A 525 7.21 71.34 15.18
C ARG A 525 5.87 71.86 14.66
N ARG A 526 5.13 72.59 15.50
CA ARG A 526 3.92 73.34 15.11
C ARG A 526 4.27 74.28 13.95
N LYS A 527 3.96 73.88 12.71
CA LYS A 527 3.80 74.82 11.61
C LYS A 527 2.45 75.51 11.81
N ARG A 528 2.50 76.75 12.29
CA ARG A 528 1.39 77.69 12.35
C ARG A 528 0.79 77.80 10.94
N TRP A 529 -0.43 77.30 10.77
CA TRP A 529 -1.25 77.57 9.60
C TRP A 529 -1.74 79.01 9.69
N GLU A 530 -1.33 79.86 8.76
CA GLU A 530 -1.99 81.14 8.53
C GLU A 530 -3.14 80.94 7.52
N PRO A 531 -4.33 81.47 7.80
CA PRO A 531 -5.45 81.40 6.87
C PRO A 531 -5.19 82.35 5.69
N LYS A 532 -5.16 81.80 4.47
CA LYS A 532 -5.10 82.60 3.24
C LYS A 532 -6.42 83.35 3.06
N SER A 533 -6.28 84.66 2.89
CA SER A 533 -7.35 85.58 2.49
C SER A 533 -7.93 85.19 1.12
N VAL A 534 -9.24 85.36 1.02
CA VAL A 534 -10.04 85.24 -0.18
C VAL A 534 -9.73 86.43 -1.08
N GLU A 535 -9.10 86.20 -2.23
CA GLU A 535 -8.97 87.21 -3.30
C GLU A 535 -9.76 86.74 -4.52
N GLN A 536 -10.75 87.53 -4.88
CA GLN A 536 -11.70 87.33 -5.97
C GLN A 536 -11.13 87.81 -7.31
N LYS A 537 -11.51 87.09 -8.38
CA LYS A 537 -11.73 87.56 -9.77
C LYS A 537 -10.52 88.07 -10.57
N ARG A 538 -10.27 87.45 -11.72
CA ARG A 538 -10.82 87.88 -13.03
C ARG A 538 -10.35 86.96 -14.15
N ILE A 539 -11.32 86.46 -14.91
CA ILE A 539 -11.16 85.85 -16.23
C ILE A 539 -10.94 86.99 -17.24
N PRO A 540 -10.05 86.85 -18.24
CA PRO A 540 -10.25 87.50 -19.52
C PRO A 540 -10.53 86.46 -20.60
N ASN A 541 -11.75 86.55 -21.14
CA ASN A 541 -12.05 86.17 -22.50
C ASN A 541 -11.15 86.95 -23.45
N LYS A 542 -10.60 86.27 -24.46
CA LYS A 542 -10.58 86.76 -25.85
C LYS A 542 -10.14 85.63 -26.79
N LEU A 543 -11.10 85.15 -27.58
CA LEU A 543 -10.84 84.70 -28.95
C LEU A 543 -10.36 85.90 -29.78
N ASN A 544 -9.45 85.65 -30.71
CA ASN A 544 -9.42 86.31 -32.02
C ASN A 544 -8.66 85.43 -33.01
N TYR A 545 -9.36 85.15 -34.11
CA TYR A 545 -8.94 84.78 -35.47
C TYR A 545 -7.79 83.78 -35.69
#